data_AF-A0A7J2IEU3-F1
#
_entry.id   AF-A0A7J2IEU3-F1
#
_cell.length_a   1.000
_cell.length_b   1.000
_cell.length_c   1.000
_cell.angle_alpha   90.00
_cell.angle_beta   90.00
_cell.angle_gamma   90.00
#
_symmetry.space_group_name_H-M   'P 1'
#
loop_
_entity.id
_entity.type
_entity.pdbx_description
1 polymer ?
#
loop_
_entity_poly.entity_id
_entity_poly.type
_entity_poly.pdbx_seq_one_letter_code
_entity_poly.pdbx_strand_id
1 'polypeptide(L)'
;MIKASPYVIRNMSRVLEKKDLIETREVFEKFLTRYKDDRELQRICDDFMEYISTRDREILSRIRSRLEKLRDTRRLESSGGTGLWYGNRRSGIMQWVVVM
;
A
#
# COMPACT_ATOMS: atom_id res chain seq x y z
N MET A 1 0.32 -12.05 12.81
CA MET A 1 -0.33 -11.84 11.51
C MET A 1 0.65 -11.11 10.59
N ILE A 2 1.07 -11.71 9.48
CA ILE A 2 2.07 -11.11 8.60
C ILE A 2 1.34 -10.28 7.53
N LYS A 3 1.55 -8.96 7.55
CA LYS A 3 1.05 -8.05 6.52
C LYS A 3 2.11 -7.82 5.45
N ALA A 4 1.70 -7.54 4.22
CA ALA A 4 2.66 -7.22 3.17
C ALA A 4 3.33 -5.87 3.44
N SER A 5 4.65 -5.82 3.27
CA SER A 5 5.41 -4.58 3.43
C SER A 5 5.18 -3.64 2.22
N PRO A 6 5.46 -2.34 2.37
CA PRO A 6 5.38 -1.39 1.26
C PRO A 6 6.21 -1.80 0.04
N TYR A 7 7.35 -2.48 0.26
CA TYR A 7 8.21 -2.99 -0.81
C TYR A 7 7.56 -4.11 -1.61
N VAL A 8 6.83 -5.01 -0.95
CA VAL A 8 6.09 -6.10 -1.60
C VAL A 8 4.98 -5.51 -2.47
N ILE A 9 4.24 -4.53 -1.95
CA ILE A 9 3.14 -3.86 -2.66
C ILE A 9 3.69 -3.07 -3.88
N ARG A 10 4.85 -2.41 -3.72
CA ARG A 10 5.55 -1.76 -4.83
C ARG A 10 5.97 -2.79 -5.89
N ASN A 11 6.44 -3.96 -5.50
CA ASN A 11 6.81 -5.01 -6.45
C ASN A 11 5.59 -5.48 -7.26
N MET A 12 4.42 -5.67 -6.60
CA MET A 12 3.17 -6.00 -7.28
C MET A 12 2.77 -4.96 -8.33
N SER A 13 2.93 -3.68 -7.99
CA SER A 13 2.65 -2.59 -8.94
C SER A 13 3.56 -2.69 -10.19
N ARG A 14 4.85 -3.00 -10.00
CA ARG A 14 5.81 -3.14 -11.10
C ARG A 14 5.52 -4.34 -12.01
N VAL A 15 5.15 -5.49 -11.45
CA VAL A 15 4.77 -6.65 -12.30
C VAL A 15 3.48 -6.39 -13.06
N LEU A 16 2.52 -5.66 -12.48
CA LEU A 16 1.27 -5.28 -13.14
C LEU A 16 1.48 -4.35 -14.36
N GLU A 17 2.62 -3.65 -14.44
CA GLU A 17 3.00 -2.83 -15.60
C GLU A 17 3.67 -3.65 -16.71
N LYS A 18 4.10 -4.88 -16.41
CA LYS A 18 4.63 -5.79 -17.43
C LYS A 18 3.50 -6.30 -18.33
N LYS A 19 3.81 -6.56 -19.59
CA LYS A 19 2.87 -7.20 -20.53
C LYS A 19 2.68 -8.70 -20.28
N ASP A 20 3.49 -9.29 -19.40
CA ASP A 20 3.42 -10.71 -19.07
C ASP A 20 2.40 -10.97 -17.95
N LEU A 21 1.21 -11.37 -18.37
CA LEU A 21 0.10 -11.70 -17.49
C LEU A 21 0.27 -13.04 -16.76
N ILE A 22 1.07 -13.95 -17.32
CA ILE A 22 1.32 -15.26 -16.71
C ILE A 22 2.26 -15.07 -15.52
N GLU A 23 3.37 -14.37 -15.72
CA GLU A 23 4.31 -14.01 -14.64
C GLU A 23 3.60 -13.22 -13.55
N THR A 24 2.77 -12.24 -13.94
CA THR A 24 2.00 -11.43 -12.99
C THR A 24 1.04 -12.28 -12.17
N ARG A 25 0.34 -13.24 -12.81
CA ARG A 25 -0.58 -14.13 -12.11
C ARG A 25 0.11 -14.98 -11.06
N GLU A 26 1.23 -15.61 -11.39
CA GLU A 26 1.97 -16.44 -10.43
C GLU A 26 2.41 -15.64 -9.20
N VAL A 27 2.82 -14.38 -9.40
CA VAL A 27 3.22 -13.49 -8.31
C VAL A 27 2.04 -13.19 -7.39
N PHE A 28 0.86 -12.91 -7.95
CA PHE A 28 -0.35 -12.67 -7.18
C PHE A 28 -0.82 -13.92 -6.41
N GLU A 29 -0.76 -15.11 -7.01
CA GLU A 29 -1.09 -16.39 -6.34
C GLU A 29 -0.14 -16.69 -5.17
N LYS A 30 1.17 -16.46 -5.36
CA LYS A 30 2.17 -16.57 -4.28
C LYS A 30 1.85 -15.62 -3.12
N PHE A 31 1.41 -14.41 -3.41
CA PHE A 31 1.05 -13.43 -2.39
C PHE A 31 -0.27 -13.73 -1.69
N LEU A 32 -1.28 -14.25 -2.40
CA LEU A 32 -2.51 -14.75 -1.79
C LEU A 32 -2.21 -15.78 -0.70
N THR A 33 -1.33 -16.73 -0.98
CA THR A 33 -0.94 -17.78 -0.04
C THR A 33 -0.13 -17.22 1.14
N ARG A 34 0.85 -16.34 0.86
CA ARG A 34 1.77 -15.81 1.87
C ARG A 34 1.12 -14.84 2.84
N TYR A 35 0.15 -14.05 2.37
CA TYR A 35 -0.51 -12.98 3.13
C TYR A 35 -2.02 -13.25 3.27
N LYS A 36 -2.38 -14.50 3.56
CA LYS A 36 -3.78 -14.95 3.70
C LYS A 36 -4.62 -14.14 4.69
N ASP A 37 -3.98 -13.57 5.71
CA ASP A 37 -4.66 -12.79 6.74
C ASP A 37 -4.74 -11.28 6.42
N ASP A 38 -4.05 -10.81 5.38
CA ASP A 38 -4.06 -9.40 4.95
C ASP A 38 -5.28 -9.12 4.06
N ARG A 39 -6.45 -8.94 4.69
CA ARG A 39 -7.74 -8.78 4.00
C ARG A 39 -7.75 -7.68 2.93
N GLU A 40 -7.01 -6.59 3.14
CA GLU A 40 -6.93 -5.51 2.15
C GLU A 40 -6.20 -5.97 0.89
N LEU A 41 -5.10 -6.70 1.07
CA LEU A 41 -4.33 -7.26 -0.03
C LEU A 41 -5.09 -8.38 -0.74
N GLN A 42 -5.78 -9.25 0.00
CA GLN A 42 -6.60 -10.32 -0.57
C GLN A 42 -7.63 -9.76 -1.56
N ARG A 43 -8.35 -8.70 -1.18
CA ARG A 43 -9.33 -8.04 -2.08
C ARG A 43 -8.70 -7.47 -3.36
N ILE A 44 -7.45 -7.01 -3.30
CA ILE A 44 -6.73 -6.52 -4.50
C ILE A 44 -6.37 -7.70 -5.41
N CYS A 45 -5.98 -8.83 -4.82
CA CYS A 45 -5.73 -10.04 -5.59
C CYS A 45 -7.00 -10.61 -6.22
N ASP A 46 -8.13 -10.55 -5.52
CA ASP A 46 -9.44 -10.96 -6.06
C ASP A 46 -9.85 -10.08 -7.25
N ASP A 47 -9.74 -8.75 -7.12
CA ASP A 47 -9.93 -7.80 -8.23
C ASP A 47 -9.02 -8.15 -9.43
N PHE A 48 -7.79 -8.58 -9.16
CA PHE A 48 -6.85 -8.97 -10.22
C PHE A 48 -7.26 -10.26 -10.94
N MET A 49 -7.80 -11.25 -10.22
CA MET A 49 -8.36 -12.46 -10.84
C MET A 49 -9.60 -12.12 -11.67
N GLU A 50 -10.45 -11.20 -11.19
CA GLU A 50 -11.58 -10.66 -11.94
C GLU A 50 -11.11 -9.98 -13.24
N TYR A 51 -10.05 -9.17 -13.17
CA TYR A 51 -9.45 -8.54 -14.34
C TYR A 51 -8.90 -9.56 -15.35
N ILE A 52 -8.27 -10.65 -14.90
CA ILE A 52 -7.79 -11.70 -15.81
C ILE A 52 -8.96 -12.31 -16.61
N SER A 53 -10.09 -12.56 -15.95
CA SER A 53 -11.27 -13.16 -16.56
C SER A 53 -12.04 -12.20 -17.48
N THR A 54 -12.18 -10.93 -17.09
CA THR A 54 -13.01 -9.94 -17.80
C THR A 54 -12.23 -9.09 -18.81
N ARG A 55 -10.91 -8.95 -18.61
CA ARG A 55 -10.03 -8.00 -19.32
C ARG A 55 -10.47 -6.54 -19.22
N ASP A 56 -11.24 -6.20 -18.18
CA ASP A 56 -11.76 -4.86 -17.97
C ASP A 56 -10.66 -3.90 -17.47
N ARG A 57 -10.41 -2.84 -18.24
CA ARG A 57 -9.40 -1.82 -17.91
C ARG A 57 -9.81 -0.96 -16.73
N GLU A 58 -11.08 -0.84 -16.40
CA GLU A 58 -11.55 -0.12 -15.21
C GLU A 58 -11.12 -0.85 -13.94
N ILE A 59 -11.23 -2.18 -13.93
CA ILE A 59 -10.75 -3.02 -12.84
C ILE A 59 -9.23 -2.87 -12.68
N LEU A 60 -8.48 -2.85 -13.78
CA LEU A 60 -7.03 -2.62 -13.75
C LEU A 60 -6.68 -1.25 -13.12
N SER A 61 -7.41 -0.20 -13.48
CA SER A 61 -7.24 1.14 -12.90
C SER A 61 -7.54 1.13 -11.39
N ARG A 62 -8.61 0.45 -10.98
CA ARG A 62 -9.00 0.26 -9.57
C ARG A 62 -7.90 -0.46 -8.78
N ILE A 63 -7.35 -1.56 -9.32
CA ILE A 63 -6.25 -2.32 -8.71
C ILE A 63 -5.04 -1.42 -8.47
N ARG A 64 -4.63 -0.62 -9.47
CA ARG A 64 -3.48 0.30 -9.35
C ARG A 64 -3.69 1.32 -8.24
N SER A 65 -4.84 1.98 -8.22
CA SER A 65 -5.17 2.96 -7.17
C SER A 65 -5.17 2.34 -5.78
N ARG A 66 -5.69 1.11 -5.62
CA ARG A 66 -5.73 0.40 -4.34
C ARG A 66 -4.34 -0.04 -3.89
N LEU A 67 -3.49 -0.52 -4.79
CA LEU A 67 -2.10 -0.86 -4.48
C LEU A 67 -1.32 0.37 -4.01
N GLU A 68 -1.50 1.51 -4.67
CA GLU A 68 -0.86 2.77 -4.29
C GLU A 68 -1.27 3.21 -2.88
N LYS A 69 -2.58 3.26 -2.61
CA LYS A 69 -3.13 3.59 -1.29
C LYS A 69 -2.60 2.63 -0.21
N LEU A 70 -2.63 1.33 -0.47
CA LEU A 70 -2.18 0.33 0.49
C LEU A 70 -0.68 0.46 0.80
N ARG A 71 0.14 0.74 -0.23
CA ARG A 71 1.57 1.01 -0.06
C ARG A 71 1.79 2.21 0.85
N ASP A 72 1.08 3.30 0.61
CA ASP A 72 1.28 4.55 1.34
C ASP A 72 0.81 4.41 2.80
N THR A 73 -0.32 3.74 3.04
CA THR A 73 -0.77 3.35 4.39
C THR A 73 0.30 2.55 5.12
N ARG A 74 0.81 1.48 4.49
CA ARG A 74 1.84 0.62 5.10
C ARG A 74 3.15 1.35 5.32
N ARG A 75 3.49 2.33 4.47
CA ARG A 75 4.67 3.19 4.62
C ARG A 75 4.54 4.11 5.82
N LEU A 76 3.37 4.72 6.01
CA LEU A 76 3.06 5.52 7.20
C LEU A 76 3.14 4.66 8.47
N GLU A 77 2.54 3.47 8.46
CA GLU A 77 2.61 2.51 9.58
C GLU A 77 4.06 2.07 9.90
N SER A 78 4.89 1.83 8.88
CA SER A 78 6.28 1.37 9.07
C SER A 78 7.25 2.47 9.48
N SER A 79 6.94 3.74 9.19
CA SER A 79 7.83 4.89 9.44
C SER A 79 7.87 5.39 10.89
N GLY A 80 7.22 4.71 11.85
CA GLY A 80 7.33 5.03 13.29
C GLY A 80 6.99 6.48 13.65
N GLY A 81 6.18 7.16 12.85
CA GLY A 81 6.08 8.62 12.87
C GLY A 81 4.66 9.17 12.92
N THR A 82 3.61 8.36 13.11
CA THR A 82 2.25 8.89 13.22
C THR A 82 2.08 9.80 14.46
N GLY A 83 2.94 9.68 15.46
CA GLY A 83 3.05 10.63 16.58
C GLY A 83 3.74 11.97 16.23
N LEU A 84 4.45 12.07 15.10
CA LEU A 84 5.14 13.30 14.66
C LEU A 84 4.31 14.14 13.67
N TRP A 85 3.38 13.54 12.93
CA TRP A 85 2.57 14.27 11.95
C TRP A 85 1.35 14.97 12.56
N TYR A 86 0.79 14.46 13.66
CA TYR A 86 -0.39 15.04 14.33
C TYR A 86 -0.10 15.64 15.73
N GLY A 87 1.16 15.67 16.17
CA GLY A 87 1.50 15.94 17.57
C GLY A 87 2.68 16.86 17.83
N ASN A 88 3.03 17.83 16.96
CA ASN A 88 3.83 18.98 17.40
C ASN A 88 3.85 20.15 16.40
N ARG A 89 2.71 20.83 16.20
CA ARG A 89 2.82 22.28 15.95
C ARG A 89 3.23 22.87 17.29
N ARG A 90 4.50 23.28 17.41
CA ARG A 90 5.05 24.03 18.56
C ARG A 90 4.01 25.02 19.08
N SER A 91 3.42 24.75 20.24
CA SER A 91 2.86 25.78 21.10
C SER A 91 3.86 25.98 22.24
N GLY A 92 4.96 26.63 21.91
CA GLY A 92 6.10 26.81 22.83
C GLY A 92 7.01 27.96 22.44
N ILE A 93 6.53 28.87 21.60
CA ILE A 93 7.16 30.19 21.39
C ILE A 93 6.08 31.22 21.62
N MET A 94 5.70 31.42 22.88
CA MET A 94 5.14 32.70 23.33
C MET A 94 5.67 32.99 24.72
N GLN A 95 6.57 33.97 24.77
CA GLN A 95 7.02 34.76 25.93
C GLN A 95 7.81 33.91 26.95
N TRP A 96 9.09 34.16 27.22
CA TRP A 96 9.63 35.37 27.84
C TRP A 96 11.07 35.63 27.36
N VAL A 97 11.26 36.75 26.64
CA VAL A 97 12.51 37.51 26.73
C VAL A 97 12.11 38.82 27.40
N VAL A 98 12.21 38.87 28.72
CA VAL A 98 12.41 40.13 29.43
C VAL A 98 13.83 40.05 29.95
N VAL A 99 14.68 40.84 29.32
CA VAL A 99 16.03 41.16 29.76
C VAL A 99 15.93 41.89 31.10
N MET A 100 16.61 41.36 32.12
CA MET A 100 17.21 42.15 33.19
C MET A 100 18.66 41.72 33.31
#